data_AF-W9ZAM0-F1
#
_entry.id   AF-W9ZAM0-F1
#
_cell.length_a   1.000
_cell.length_b   1.000
_cell.length_c   1.000
_cell.angle_alpha   90.00
_cell.angle_beta   90.00
_cell.angle_gamma   90.00
#
_symmetry.space_group_name_H-M   'P 1'
#
loop_
_entity.id
_entity.type
_entity.pdbx_description
1 polymer ?
#
loop_
_entity_poly.entity_id
_entity_poly.type
_entity_poly.pdbx_seq_one_letter_code
_entity_poly.pdbx_strand_id
1 'polypeptide(L)'
;MYNFTETKSWKNRIDGLIENVHNMFVRDGIIYEQFCEMHKQCTHDQKSFKGYLARWMVATSQVAPHTSQNLTTIIKSSAKAAAKTCTSSGAANPQGFMGPPGTACGFSWLTGKFDGIIGAAPQMNALSILMYTLVDDATGSVTSKTGGTSKGNPGGGSIGPGEEKGELNLKPITTADKAGGGILTFLILFGVIGGVSFMVIEF
;
A
#
# COMPACT_ATOMS: atom_id res chain seq x y z
N MET A 1 16.21 -6.89 0.10
CA MET A 1 17.34 -7.43 -0.70
C MET A 1 18.69 -6.84 -0.31
N TYR A 2 18.81 -5.52 -0.13
CA TYR A 2 20.09 -4.90 0.25
C TYR A 2 20.74 -5.56 1.46
N ASN A 3 20.04 -5.69 2.60
CA ASN A 3 20.57 -6.34 3.82
C ASN A 3 21.09 -7.78 3.64
N PHE A 4 20.64 -8.49 2.59
CA PHE A 4 21.08 -9.85 2.33
C PHE A 4 22.25 -9.93 1.34
N THR A 5 22.31 -8.99 0.40
CA THR A 5 23.27 -9.04 -0.72
C THR A 5 24.39 -8.02 -0.59
N GLU A 6 24.17 -6.95 0.17
CA GLU A 6 25.06 -5.81 0.39
C GLU A 6 25.56 -5.15 -0.92
N THR A 7 24.86 -5.38 -2.03
CA THR A 7 25.28 -4.86 -3.34
C THR A 7 24.83 -3.42 -3.55
N LYS A 8 25.68 -2.66 -4.25
CA LYS A 8 25.42 -1.27 -4.65
C LYS A 8 24.13 -1.12 -5.48
N SER A 9 23.80 -2.09 -6.33
CA SER A 9 22.59 -2.06 -7.14
C SER A 9 21.32 -2.04 -6.28
N TRP A 10 21.26 -2.89 -5.24
CA TRP A 10 20.14 -2.89 -4.30
C TRP A 10 20.11 -1.65 -3.42
N LYS A 11 21.28 -1.09 -3.04
CA LYS A 11 21.33 0.19 -2.34
C LYS A 11 20.72 1.31 -3.17
N ASN A 12 21.17 1.47 -4.42
CA ASN A 12 20.68 2.51 -5.33
C ASN A 12 19.17 2.40 -5.58
N ARG A 13 18.64 1.17 -5.66
CA ARG A 13 17.19 0.94 -5.79
C ARG A 13 16.42 1.42 -4.55
N ILE A 14 16.92 1.17 -3.34
CA ILE A 14 16.31 1.67 -2.11
C ILE A 14 16.32 3.20 -2.11
N ASP A 15 17.48 3.80 -2.41
CA ASP A 15 17.64 5.25 -2.39
C ASP A 15 16.68 5.93 -3.39
N GLY A 16 16.57 5.41 -4.62
CA GLY A 16 15.65 5.94 -5.62
C GLY A 16 14.16 5.73 -5.27
N LEU A 17 13.81 4.61 -4.62
CA LEU A 17 12.43 4.39 -4.14
C LEU A 17 12.08 5.36 -3.01
N ILE A 18 13.00 5.62 -2.09
CA ILE A 18 12.80 6.60 -1.01
C ILE A 18 12.63 8.01 -1.59
N GLU A 19 13.46 8.40 -2.56
CA GLU A 19 13.32 9.67 -3.26
C GLU A 19 11.95 9.82 -3.93
N ASN A 20 11.47 8.77 -4.60
CA ASN A 20 10.12 8.75 -5.17
C ASN A 20 9.04 8.92 -4.11
N VAL A 21 9.18 8.24 -2.96
CA VAL A 21 8.26 8.38 -1.82
C VAL A 21 8.20 9.82 -1.33
N HIS A 22 9.35 10.48 -1.18
CA HIS A 22 9.38 11.90 -0.80
C HIS A 22 8.64 12.79 -1.80
N ASN A 23 8.90 12.61 -3.08
CA ASN A 23 8.36 13.49 -4.11
C ASN A 23 6.85 13.30 -4.30
N MET A 24 6.35 12.08 -4.14
CA MET A 24 4.97 11.74 -4.45
C MET A 24 4.05 11.71 -3.23
N PHE A 25 4.53 11.19 -2.10
CA PHE A 25 3.69 10.82 -0.95
C PHE A 25 4.01 11.63 0.32
N VAL A 26 4.94 12.60 0.26
CA VAL A 26 5.24 13.49 1.38
C VAL A 26 4.96 14.92 0.96
N ARG A 27 4.15 15.63 1.76
CA ARG A 27 3.87 17.06 1.59
C ARG A 27 4.05 17.76 2.91
N ASP A 28 4.85 18.82 2.95
CA ASP A 28 5.18 19.56 4.17
C ASP A 28 5.72 18.65 5.30
N GLY A 29 6.46 17.60 4.92
CA GLY A 29 6.97 16.59 5.84
C GLY A 29 5.92 15.61 6.35
N ILE A 30 4.71 15.59 5.80
CA ILE A 30 3.60 14.73 6.23
C ILE A 30 3.25 13.75 5.12
N ILE A 31 3.10 12.46 5.47
CA ILE A 31 2.63 11.44 4.54
C ILE A 31 1.17 11.72 4.15
N TYR A 32 0.89 11.72 2.85
CA TYR A 32 -0.44 11.96 2.30
C TYR A 32 -0.72 11.12 1.05
N GLU A 33 -1.99 10.97 0.69
CA GLU A 33 -2.40 10.21 -0.49
C GLU A 33 -2.60 11.10 -1.71
N GLN A 34 -1.64 11.07 -2.64
CA GLN A 34 -1.47 12.09 -3.68
C GLN A 34 -2.68 12.34 -4.58
N PHE A 35 -3.39 11.27 -4.96
CA PHE A 35 -4.44 11.37 -5.97
C PHE A 35 -5.79 11.76 -5.38
N CYS A 36 -6.08 11.29 -4.17
CA CYS A 36 -7.46 11.27 -3.69
C CYS A 36 -7.66 12.08 -2.41
N GLU A 37 -6.61 12.37 -1.62
CA GLU A 37 -6.77 12.98 -0.29
C GLU A 37 -7.29 14.42 -0.38
N MET A 38 -6.72 15.23 -1.27
CA MET A 38 -7.07 16.65 -1.41
C MET A 38 -8.53 16.85 -1.87
N HIS A 39 -9.05 15.92 -2.67
CA HIS A 39 -10.41 15.97 -3.19
C HIS A 39 -11.41 15.16 -2.36
N LYS A 40 -10.95 14.49 -1.28
CA LYS A 40 -11.75 13.60 -0.42
C LYS A 40 -12.41 12.44 -1.17
N GLN A 41 -11.77 11.93 -2.22
CA GLN A 41 -12.30 10.88 -3.09
C GLN A 41 -11.67 9.50 -2.85
N CYS A 42 -10.90 9.33 -1.77
CA CYS A 42 -10.24 8.06 -1.50
C CYS A 42 -11.24 6.93 -1.23
N THR A 43 -11.03 5.78 -1.88
CA THR A 43 -11.74 4.54 -1.58
C THR A 43 -11.39 4.02 -0.19
N HIS A 44 -12.13 3.01 0.30
CA HIS A 44 -11.81 2.36 1.57
C HIS A 44 -10.39 1.79 1.60
N ASP A 45 -9.95 1.19 0.49
CA ASP A 45 -8.61 0.62 0.36
C ASP A 45 -7.55 1.72 0.40
N GLN A 46 -7.71 2.78 -0.41
CA GLN A 46 -6.76 3.89 -0.46
C GLN A 46 -6.61 4.59 0.90
N LYS A 47 -7.70 4.63 1.69
CA LYS A 47 -7.66 5.19 3.03
C LYS A 47 -6.73 4.44 3.99
N SER A 48 -6.27 3.23 3.66
CA SER A 48 -5.34 2.43 4.49
C SER A 48 -3.86 2.54 4.10
N PHE A 49 -3.56 3.05 2.91
CA PHE A 49 -2.22 2.97 2.33
C PHE A 49 -1.16 3.73 3.13
N LYS A 50 -1.51 4.88 3.72
CA LYS A 50 -0.58 5.68 4.53
C LYS A 50 -0.02 4.88 5.72
N GLY A 51 -0.85 4.06 6.37
CA GLY A 51 -0.41 3.18 7.46
C GLY A 51 0.59 2.12 6.98
N TYR A 52 0.33 1.52 5.82
CA TYR A 52 1.24 0.51 5.22
C TYR A 52 2.56 1.13 4.77
N LEU A 53 2.51 2.29 4.12
CA LEU A 53 3.70 3.02 3.71
C LEU A 53 4.57 3.36 4.93
N ALA A 54 3.97 3.90 5.99
CA ALA A 54 4.68 4.19 7.24
C ALA A 54 5.34 2.94 7.84
N ARG A 55 4.60 1.83 7.91
CA ARG A 55 5.13 0.54 8.39
C ARG A 55 6.36 0.09 7.62
N TRP A 56 6.29 0.14 6.29
CA TRP A 56 7.36 -0.35 5.43
C TRP A 56 8.57 0.59 5.39
N MET A 57 8.38 1.91 5.49
CA MET A 57 9.48 2.86 5.66
C MET A 57 10.25 2.58 6.95
N VAL A 58 9.55 2.36 8.07
CA VAL A 58 10.18 2.02 9.35
C VAL A 58 10.85 0.65 9.34
N ALA A 59 10.24 -0.35 8.70
CA ALA A 59 10.92 -1.63 8.51
C ALA A 59 12.18 -1.49 7.64
N THR A 60 12.15 -0.61 6.64
CA THR A 60 13.30 -0.32 5.77
C THR A 60 14.45 0.31 6.55
N SER A 61 14.19 1.25 7.47
CA SER A 61 15.24 1.85 8.30
C SER A 61 15.96 0.85 9.18
N GLN A 62 15.30 -0.23 9.62
CA GLN A 62 15.94 -1.29 10.40
C GLN A 62 16.90 -2.16 9.58
N VAL A 63 16.62 -2.39 8.30
CA VAL A 63 17.43 -3.27 7.43
C VAL A 63 18.35 -2.49 6.47
N ALA A 64 18.21 -1.17 6.39
CA ALA A 64 19.07 -0.27 5.64
C ALA A 64 19.37 0.98 6.50
N PRO A 65 20.27 0.87 7.49
CA PRO A 65 20.46 1.91 8.52
C PRO A 65 20.83 3.29 7.98
N HIS A 66 21.48 3.36 6.80
CA HIS A 66 21.82 4.64 6.14
C HIS A 66 20.59 5.48 5.77
N THR A 67 19.40 4.87 5.73
CA THR A 67 18.12 5.55 5.45
C THR A 67 17.42 6.05 6.71
N SER A 68 17.87 5.62 7.89
CA SER A 68 17.12 5.75 9.15
C SER A 68 16.78 7.20 9.50
N GLN A 69 17.77 8.10 9.48
CA GLN A 69 17.54 9.51 9.81
C GLN A 69 16.48 10.16 8.93
N ASN A 70 16.53 9.89 7.63
CA ASN A 70 15.59 10.47 6.67
C ASN A 70 14.16 9.95 6.91
N LEU A 71 14.01 8.62 6.98
CA LEU A 71 12.69 7.99 7.14
C LEU A 71 12.08 8.30 8.52
N THR A 72 12.85 8.21 9.60
CA THR A 72 12.36 8.51 10.95
C THR A 72 11.93 9.97 11.13
N THR A 73 12.57 10.90 10.42
CA THR A 73 12.15 12.32 10.42
C THR A 73 10.73 12.46 9.88
N ILE A 74 10.44 11.86 8.72
CA ILE A 74 9.10 11.89 8.08
C ILE A 74 8.05 11.21 8.96
N ILE A 75 8.43 10.09 9.59
CA ILE A 75 7.52 9.34 10.48
C ILE A 75 7.16 10.17 11.70
N LYS A 76 8.15 10.80 12.35
CA LYS A 76 7.94 11.64 13.53
C LYS A 76 7.13 12.90 13.21
N SER A 77 7.36 13.56 12.07
CA SER A 77 6.54 14.70 11.64
C SER A 77 5.11 14.30 11.28
N SER A 78 4.93 13.20 10.55
CA SER A 78 3.61 12.66 10.21
C SER A 78 2.83 12.22 11.45
N ALA A 79 3.49 11.59 12.43
CA ALA A 79 2.88 11.18 13.69
C ALA A 79 2.35 12.38 14.48
N LYS A 80 3.13 13.47 14.56
CA LYS A 80 2.68 14.72 15.18
C LYS A 80 1.47 15.31 14.47
N ALA A 81 1.44 15.27 13.13
CA ALA A 81 0.31 15.75 12.35
C ALA A 81 -0.94 14.88 12.56
N ALA A 82 -0.78 13.55 12.53
CA ALA A 82 -1.86 12.60 12.76
C ALA A 82 -2.50 12.78 14.14
N ALA A 83 -1.69 12.92 15.20
CA ALA A 83 -2.18 13.13 16.57
C ALA A 83 -3.11 14.34 16.69
N LYS A 84 -2.82 15.44 15.97
CA LYS A 84 -3.67 16.65 15.96
C LYS A 84 -5.06 16.42 15.36
N THR A 85 -5.24 15.36 14.59
CA THR A 85 -6.52 15.02 13.95
C THR A 85 -7.34 14.01 14.75
N CYS A 86 -6.79 13.48 15.84
CA CYS A 86 -7.41 12.52 16.75
C CYS A 86 -8.15 13.23 17.89
N THR A 87 -9.18 14.00 17.55
CA THR A 87 -9.86 14.90 18.51
C THR A 87 -11.38 14.77 18.53
N SER A 88 -11.96 13.92 17.68
CA SER A 88 -13.41 13.81 17.54
C SER A 88 -13.99 12.72 18.43
N SER A 89 -15.22 12.90 18.92
CA SER A 89 -15.97 11.84 19.62
C SER A 89 -16.67 10.87 18.67
N GLY A 90 -16.55 11.08 17.35
CA GLY A 90 -17.29 10.33 16.35
C GLY A 90 -18.33 11.21 15.62
N ALA A 91 -18.70 10.83 14.40
CA ALA A 91 -19.82 11.43 13.69
C ALA A 91 -21.14 10.89 14.22
N ALA A 92 -22.19 11.71 14.15
CA ALA A 92 -23.59 11.41 14.48
C ALA A 92 -24.27 10.41 13.53
N ASN A 93 -23.52 9.43 13.00
CA ASN A 93 -24.04 8.35 12.16
C ASN A 93 -24.17 7.05 12.97
N PRO A 94 -25.10 6.15 12.62
CA PRO A 94 -25.37 4.92 13.37
C PRO A 94 -24.20 3.93 13.43
N GLN A 95 -23.12 4.13 12.68
CA GLN A 95 -21.88 3.34 12.70
C GLN A 95 -20.65 4.18 13.13
N GLY A 96 -20.86 5.20 13.96
CA GLY A 96 -19.83 6.11 14.45
C GLY A 96 -18.65 5.44 15.16
N PHE A 97 -17.65 6.24 15.53
CA PHE A 97 -16.48 5.75 16.27
C PHE A 97 -16.91 5.19 17.64
N MET A 98 -16.61 3.92 17.90
CA MET A 98 -17.00 3.21 19.14
C MET A 98 -15.92 3.26 20.23
N GLY A 99 -14.86 4.07 20.05
CA GLY A 99 -13.80 4.24 21.05
C GLY A 99 -14.08 5.39 22.04
N PRO A 100 -13.10 5.72 22.91
CA PRO A 100 -13.26 6.78 23.89
C PRO A 100 -13.62 8.14 23.26
N PRO A 101 -14.55 8.93 23.84
CA PRO A 101 -14.88 10.25 23.33
C PRO A 101 -13.64 11.13 23.15
N GLY A 102 -13.61 11.94 22.10
CA GLY A 102 -12.49 12.82 21.77
C GLY A 102 -11.24 12.12 21.19
N THR A 103 -11.28 10.82 20.89
CA THR A 103 -10.10 10.07 20.39
C THR A 103 -10.20 9.58 18.94
N ALA A 104 -11.31 9.83 18.24
CA ALA A 104 -11.45 9.45 16.85
C ALA A 104 -10.50 10.25 15.96
N CYS A 105 -9.68 9.53 15.18
CA CYS A 105 -8.75 10.09 14.21
C CYS A 105 -9.38 10.30 12.83
N GLY A 106 -9.05 11.44 12.21
CA GLY A 106 -9.40 11.76 10.82
C GLY A 106 -8.47 11.08 9.81
N PHE A 107 -8.84 11.12 8.53
CA PHE A 107 -7.99 10.57 7.47
C PHE A 107 -6.87 11.54 7.08
N SER A 108 -7.18 12.80 6.80
CA SER A 108 -6.20 13.77 6.34
C SER A 108 -5.46 14.43 7.50
N TRP A 109 -4.14 14.42 7.43
CA TRP A 109 -3.26 15.00 8.47
C TRP A 109 -2.74 16.38 8.09
N LEU A 110 -2.94 16.79 6.84
CA LEU A 110 -2.41 18.04 6.27
C LEU A 110 -3.05 19.29 6.87
N THR A 111 -4.33 19.21 7.26
CA THR A 111 -5.09 20.35 7.79
C THR A 111 -4.86 20.59 9.28
N GLY A 112 -4.28 19.62 9.99
CA GLY A 112 -4.13 19.64 11.44
C GLY A 112 -5.45 19.64 12.22
N LYS A 113 -6.58 19.34 11.56
CA LYS A 113 -7.91 19.27 12.16
C LYS A 113 -8.60 17.99 11.71
N PHE A 114 -9.50 17.48 12.56
CA PHE A 114 -10.36 16.37 12.21
C PHE A 114 -11.21 16.70 10.96
N ASP A 115 -11.17 15.83 9.95
CA ASP A 115 -11.70 16.08 8.60
C ASP A 115 -13.13 15.56 8.38
N GLY A 116 -13.74 14.96 9.40
CA GLY A 116 -15.06 14.34 9.34
C GLY A 116 -15.03 12.87 8.92
N ILE A 117 -13.88 12.33 8.50
CA ILE A 117 -13.77 10.97 7.98
C ILE A 117 -13.44 10.02 9.12
N ILE A 118 -14.36 9.10 9.41
CA ILE A 118 -14.18 8.04 10.41
C ILE A 118 -14.30 6.69 9.73
N GLY A 119 -13.45 5.76 10.16
CA GLY A 119 -13.51 4.36 9.79
C GLY A 119 -12.29 3.61 10.30
N ALA A 120 -12.27 2.30 10.08
CA ALA A 120 -11.17 1.44 10.49
C ALA A 120 -9.82 1.91 9.91
N ALA A 121 -9.79 2.33 8.64
CA ALA A 121 -8.56 2.74 7.97
C ALA A 121 -7.92 4.03 8.55
N PRO A 122 -8.65 5.16 8.76
CA PRO A 122 -8.12 6.30 9.50
C PRO A 122 -7.57 5.97 10.89
N GLN A 123 -8.29 5.14 11.67
CA GLN A 123 -7.83 4.74 13.01
C GLN A 123 -6.56 3.88 12.93
N MET A 124 -6.53 2.92 12.00
CA MET A 124 -5.37 2.05 11.77
C MET A 124 -4.14 2.86 11.34
N ASN A 125 -4.29 3.83 10.44
CA ASN A 125 -3.17 4.67 10.02
C ASN A 125 -2.61 5.50 11.18
N ALA A 126 -3.48 6.11 11.98
CA ALA A 126 -3.08 6.90 13.13
C ALA A 126 -2.37 6.04 14.19
N LEU A 127 -2.90 4.85 14.49
CA LEU A 127 -2.25 3.88 15.37
C LEU A 127 -0.87 3.50 14.86
N SER A 128 -0.78 3.11 13.59
CA SER A 128 0.46 2.72 12.93
C SER A 128 1.52 3.81 13.02
N ILE A 129 1.22 5.03 12.57
CA ILE A 129 2.22 6.10 12.52
C ILE A 129 2.72 6.50 13.92
N LEU A 130 1.83 6.47 14.94
CA LEU A 130 2.21 6.72 16.33
C LEU A 130 3.11 5.61 16.88
N MET A 131 2.73 4.35 16.71
CA MET A 131 3.53 3.21 17.16
C MET A 131 4.92 3.18 16.52
N TYR A 132 5.01 3.51 15.23
CA TYR A 132 6.28 3.46 14.50
C TYR A 132 7.27 4.57 14.87
N THR A 133 6.88 5.54 15.70
CA THR A 133 7.84 6.47 16.30
C THR A 133 8.80 5.80 17.28
N LEU A 134 8.46 4.60 17.78
CA LEU A 134 9.22 3.81 18.74
C LEU A 134 10.24 2.86 18.08
N VAL A 135 10.52 3.01 16.79
CA VAL A 135 11.42 2.11 16.06
C VAL A 135 12.83 2.05 16.67
N ASP A 136 13.30 3.15 17.25
CA ASP A 136 14.63 3.25 17.85
C ASP A 136 14.78 2.30 19.06
N ASP A 137 13.68 1.97 19.74
CA ASP A 137 13.62 1.03 20.87
C ASP A 137 13.19 -0.38 20.46
N ALA A 138 12.78 -0.57 19.20
CA ALA A 138 12.27 -1.84 18.71
C ALA A 138 13.41 -2.78 18.31
N THR A 139 13.26 -4.06 18.64
CA THR A 139 14.17 -5.09 18.10
C THR A 139 13.96 -5.24 16.60
N GLY A 140 15.06 -5.40 15.87
CA GLY A 140 15.03 -5.66 14.43
C GLY A 140 14.38 -7.00 14.10
N SER A 141 14.03 -7.18 12.82
CA SER A 141 13.47 -8.45 12.34
C SER A 141 14.42 -9.62 12.59
N VAL A 142 13.91 -10.69 13.21
CA VAL A 142 14.67 -11.91 13.49
C VAL A 142 14.71 -12.85 12.29
N THR A 143 15.74 -13.67 12.24
CA THR A 143 15.95 -14.75 11.25
C THR A 143 15.89 -16.10 11.95
N SER A 144 15.97 -17.20 11.20
CA SER A 144 16.10 -18.54 11.77
C SER A 144 17.33 -18.71 12.68
N LYS A 145 18.37 -17.87 12.50
CA LYS A 145 19.60 -17.89 13.30
C LYS A 145 19.61 -16.87 14.44
N THR A 146 18.71 -15.89 14.43
CA THR A 146 18.74 -14.74 15.35
C THR A 146 17.47 -14.62 16.21
N GLY A 147 16.86 -15.76 16.56
CA GLY A 147 15.74 -15.82 17.50
C GLY A 147 14.35 -16.01 16.87
N GLY A 148 14.26 -16.28 15.57
CA GLY A 148 13.01 -16.68 14.93
C GLY A 148 12.53 -18.04 15.43
N THR A 149 11.35 -18.08 16.05
CA THR A 149 10.75 -19.30 16.62
C THR A 149 9.80 -20.03 15.67
N SER A 150 9.37 -19.37 14.59
CA SER A 150 8.48 -19.97 13.59
C SER A 150 9.20 -21.05 12.78
N LYS A 151 8.56 -22.21 12.60
CA LYS A 151 9.08 -23.34 11.81
C LYS A 151 8.54 -23.27 10.38
N GLY A 152 9.43 -23.34 9.40
CA GLY A 152 9.03 -23.43 8.00
C GLY A 152 8.35 -24.75 7.67
N ASN A 153 7.44 -24.74 6.70
CA ASN A 153 6.89 -25.94 6.08
C ASN A 153 7.49 -26.09 4.67
N PRO A 154 8.37 -27.09 4.43
CA PRO A 154 8.98 -27.31 3.11
C PRO A 154 7.96 -27.63 2.00
N GLY A 155 6.76 -28.09 2.36
CA GLY A 155 5.66 -28.29 1.41
C GLY A 155 5.14 -26.99 0.81
N GLY A 156 5.43 -25.82 1.40
CA GLY A 156 5.07 -24.52 0.81
C GLY A 156 3.57 -24.31 0.57
N GLY A 157 2.72 -25.01 1.35
CA GLY A 157 1.26 -25.07 1.14
C GLY A 157 0.77 -26.35 0.45
N SER A 158 1.67 -27.20 -0.05
CA SER A 158 1.34 -28.53 -0.54
C SER A 158 0.93 -29.45 0.61
N ILE A 159 -0.21 -30.11 0.45
CA ILE A 159 -0.83 -31.03 1.42
C ILE A 159 -0.52 -32.52 1.11
N GLY A 160 0.20 -32.81 0.03
CA GLY A 160 0.65 -34.17 -0.30
C GLY A 160 1.03 -34.34 -1.78
N PRO A 161 1.54 -35.52 -2.18
CA PRO A 161 1.78 -35.85 -3.58
C PRO A 161 0.44 -35.94 -4.32
N GLY A 162 0.16 -34.95 -5.17
CA GLY A 162 -1.04 -34.92 -6.03
C GLY A 162 -2.14 -33.95 -5.61
N GLU A 163 -2.05 -33.30 -4.45
CA GLU A 163 -2.97 -32.23 -4.07
C GLU A 163 -2.37 -30.87 -4.42
N GLU A 164 -2.82 -30.42 -5.60
CA GLU A 164 -2.70 -29.12 -6.27
C GLU A 164 -1.53 -28.23 -5.82
N LYS A 165 -0.43 -28.37 -6.59
CA LYS A 165 0.42 -27.24 -6.96
C LYS A 165 -0.48 -26.02 -7.21
N GLY A 166 0.01 -24.81 -6.91
CA GLY A 166 -0.52 -23.57 -7.48
C GLY A 166 -0.44 -23.47 -9.02
N GLU A 167 -0.33 -24.59 -9.73
CA GLU A 167 -0.77 -24.74 -11.10
C GLU A 167 -2.30 -24.72 -11.03
N LEU A 168 -2.89 -23.55 -11.30
CA LEU A 168 -4.31 -23.46 -11.62
C LEU A 168 -4.63 -24.62 -12.57
N ASN A 169 -5.56 -25.49 -12.19
CA ASN A 169 -6.06 -26.58 -13.03
C ASN A 169 -6.92 -25.96 -14.16
N LEU A 170 -6.26 -25.19 -15.01
CA LEU A 170 -6.87 -24.52 -16.15
C LEU A 170 -7.21 -25.61 -17.15
N LYS A 171 -8.46 -25.61 -17.61
CA LYS A 171 -8.85 -26.48 -18.72
C LYS A 171 -7.90 -26.21 -19.90
N PRO A 172 -7.39 -27.26 -20.58
CA PRO A 172 -6.53 -27.08 -21.73
C PRO A 172 -7.27 -26.24 -22.78
N ILE A 173 -6.61 -25.20 -23.29
CA ILE A 173 -7.15 -24.34 -24.35
C ILE A 173 -7.42 -25.21 -25.57
N THR A 174 -8.69 -25.32 -25.95
CA THR A 174 -9.11 -26.14 -27.07
C THR A 174 -8.94 -25.38 -28.39
N THR A 175 -8.98 -26.11 -29.51
CA THR A 175 -9.00 -25.51 -30.85
C THR A 175 -10.22 -24.59 -31.03
N ALA A 176 -11.35 -24.91 -30.39
CA ALA A 176 -12.55 -24.07 -30.40
C ALA A 176 -12.31 -22.72 -29.69
N ASP A 177 -11.60 -22.72 -28.56
CA ASP A 177 -11.25 -21.48 -27.84
C ASP A 177 -10.34 -20.59 -28.68
N LYS A 178 -9.36 -21.19 -29.39
CA LYS A 178 -8.46 -20.46 -30.29
C LYS A 178 -9.20 -19.89 -31.51
N ALA A 179 -10.11 -20.65 -32.09
CA ALA A 179 -10.92 -20.20 -33.22
C ALA A 179 -11.86 -19.05 -32.81
N GLY A 180 -12.56 -19.20 -31.68
CA GLY A 180 -13.43 -18.16 -31.13
C GLY A 180 -12.67 -16.86 -30.82
N GLY A 181 -11.49 -16.97 -30.19
CA GLY A 181 -10.62 -15.82 -29.93
C GLY A 181 -10.16 -15.11 -31.21
N GLY A 182 -9.79 -15.88 -32.25
CA GLY A 182 -9.39 -15.33 -33.55
C GLY A 182 -10.52 -14.59 -34.26
N ILE A 183 -11.71 -15.20 -34.33
CA ILE A 183 -12.90 -14.60 -34.97
C ILE A 183 -13.30 -13.31 -34.25
N LEU A 184 -13.38 -13.34 -32.92
CA LEU A 184 -13.76 -12.15 -32.14
C LEU A 184 -12.76 -11.01 -32.35
N THR A 185 -11.45 -11.31 -32.35
CA THR A 185 -10.40 -10.32 -32.59
C THR A 185 -10.53 -9.70 -33.98
N PHE A 186 -10.78 -10.53 -35.00
CA PHE A 186 -10.96 -10.07 -36.37
C PHE A 186 -12.18 -9.16 -36.51
N LEU A 187 -13.32 -9.53 -35.93
CA LEU A 187 -14.54 -8.73 -35.96
C LEU A 187 -14.35 -7.36 -35.28
N ILE A 188 -13.67 -7.32 -34.14
CA ILE A 188 -13.38 -6.05 -33.46
C ILE A 188 -12.47 -5.18 -34.31
N LEU A 189 -11.39 -5.73 -34.89
CA LEU A 189 -10.47 -4.98 -35.74
C LEU A 189 -11.17 -4.41 -36.98
N PHE A 190 -11.97 -5.22 -37.67
CA PHE A 190 -12.72 -4.76 -38.84
C PHE A 190 -13.81 -3.76 -38.47
N GLY A 191 -14.48 -3.93 -37.32
CA GLY A 191 -15.46 -2.97 -36.82
C GLY A 191 -14.83 -1.60 -36.52
N VAL A 192 -13.66 -1.58 -35.89
CA VAL A 192 -12.92 -0.33 -35.60
C VAL A 192 -12.44 0.31 -36.90
N ILE A 193 -11.80 -0.44 -37.80
CA ILE A 193 -11.31 0.10 -39.08
C ILE A 193 -12.48 0.61 -39.94
N GLY A 194 -13.57 -0.15 -40.01
CA GLY A 194 -14.78 0.23 -40.74
C GLY A 194 -15.44 1.47 -40.16
N GLY A 195 -15.60 1.54 -38.84
CA GLY A 195 -16.16 2.70 -38.16
C GLY A 195 -15.31 3.96 -38.34
N VAL A 196 -13.98 3.84 -38.23
CA VAL A 196 -13.06 4.96 -38.49
C VAL A 196 -13.13 5.39 -39.95
N SER A 197 -13.13 4.45 -40.90
CA SER A 197 -13.20 4.77 -42.34
C SER A 197 -14.52 5.44 -42.69
N PHE A 198 -15.65 4.98 -42.14
CA PHE A 198 -16.97 5.59 -42.31
C PHE A 198 -16.97 7.04 -41.81
N MET A 199 -16.46 7.28 -40.59
CA MET A 199 -16.35 8.63 -40.05
C MET A 199 -15.45 9.54 -40.89
N VAL A 200 -14.39 9.02 -41.53
CA VAL A 200 -13.49 9.83 -42.38
C VAL A 200 -14.10 10.14 -43.75
N ILE A 201 -14.95 9.27 -44.28
CA ILE A 201 -15.60 9.46 -45.59
C ILE A 201 -16.85 10.37 -45.48
N GLU A 202 -17.46 10.49 -44.31
CA GLU A 202 -18.58 11.41 -44.04
C GLU A 202 -18.16 12.83 -43.60
N PHE A 203 -16.93 13.26 -43.92
CA PHE A 203 -16.48 14.67 -43.83
C PHE A 203 -16.25 15.29 -45.22
#